data_AF-F4GVU1-F1
#
_entry.id   AF-F4GVU1-F1
#
_cell.length_a   1.000
_cell.length_b   1.000
_cell.length_c   1.000
_cell.angle_alpha   90.00
_cell.angle_beta   90.00
_cell.angle_gamma   90.00
#
_symmetry.space_group_name_H-M   'P 1'
#
loop_
_entity.id
_entity.type
_entity.pdbx_description
1 polymer ?
#
loop_
_entity_poly.entity_id
_entity_poly.type
_entity_poly.pdbx_seq_one_letter_code
_entity_poly.pdbx_strand_id
1 'polypeptide(L)'
;MPNDWSKTSTLVKFAILVFSIGYSLLPTARTHLTCRCIIQSFTVMTSTKFSSREELLDHIRQAPISGLDSEFSPMMVALAKAFEAKGMHLNRWWVMTPSDWECPSCKRGKSKIVRLNRHGYLMGHLHEHHDHMQDLVRERFGALSTARKTVVADKLAEKFAVRAGYGLAAYDNTVICSDCNRADGDAKKLAGTHPNFSYSPDEIGCFVIAKDNFGPHEIDKQEAERIWEEGKELFKVRLDMVDQIASLAADNAHWYQPSTRTAQQIERTAKIFLRLHGLYDIAVKEGVEAEKLLYTANVFSGEHSSWRRKATTFKGKNVPTPGDLDHLIAVRGNFWKKVEESWICPCCGRTKLHCVRPSNKNTWVFEVKGKWLFSEDALDARNTILLCDDCSNVANHLGREAGAEAGERLEYPSSLIRMQELRDTVIVKSHCPHRVDNAKVDKLMPILIDRLKSMQDAD
;
A
#
# COMPACT_ATOMS: atom_id res chain seq x y z
N MET A 1 51.28 20.17 6.96
CA MET A 1 51.15 21.26 5.97
C MET A 1 49.67 21.46 5.68
N PRO A 2 49.06 22.54 6.17
CA PRO A 2 47.66 22.87 5.92
C PRO A 2 47.55 23.77 4.68
N ASN A 3 46.41 23.75 3.99
CA ASN A 3 45.98 24.90 3.20
C ASN A 3 44.50 25.15 3.42
N ASP A 4 44.29 26.16 4.25
CA ASP A 4 43.12 27.00 4.43
C ASP A 4 42.82 27.75 3.12
N TRP A 5 41.55 27.81 2.72
CA TRP A 5 41.03 28.85 1.83
C TRP A 5 39.68 29.29 2.37
N SER A 6 39.72 30.40 3.10
CA SER A 6 38.57 31.17 3.51
C SER A 6 38.48 32.46 2.67
N LYS A 7 37.22 32.84 2.35
CA LYS A 7 36.72 34.16 1.87
C LYS A 7 36.93 34.44 0.37
N THR A 8 35.98 34.99 -0.40
CA THR A 8 35.10 36.16 -0.15
C THR A 8 33.83 36.23 -1.04
N SER A 9 32.77 36.82 -0.44
CA SER A 9 31.61 37.63 -0.92
C SER A 9 31.16 37.61 -2.40
N THR A 10 29.88 37.75 -2.77
CA THR A 10 29.06 38.99 -2.58
C THR A 10 27.62 38.80 -3.13
N LEU A 11 26.62 39.32 -2.38
CA LEU A 11 25.28 39.85 -2.76
C LEU A 11 24.51 39.29 -3.98
N VAL A 12 23.25 38.86 -3.75
CA VAL A 12 22.06 39.40 -4.47
C VAL A 12 20.82 39.29 -3.56
N LYS A 13 20.20 40.43 -3.25
CA LYS A 13 18.83 40.56 -2.73
C LYS A 13 17.86 40.55 -3.91
N PHE A 14 16.73 39.84 -3.84
CA PHE A 14 15.57 40.12 -4.69
C PHE A 14 14.28 40.10 -3.86
N ALA A 15 13.57 41.23 -3.95
CA ALA A 15 12.28 41.48 -3.35
C ALA A 15 11.16 40.79 -4.15
N ILE A 16 10.14 40.29 -3.45
CA ILE A 16 8.90 39.78 -4.05
C ILE A 16 7.84 40.87 -3.95
N LEU A 17 7.33 41.29 -5.12
CA LEU A 17 6.18 42.16 -5.28
C LEU A 17 4.91 41.30 -5.29
N VAL A 18 3.92 41.70 -4.50
CA VAL A 18 2.57 41.12 -4.44
C VAL A 18 1.69 41.80 -5.49
N PHE A 19 0.89 41.04 -6.24
CA PHE A 19 -0.35 41.53 -6.84
C PHE A 19 -1.46 40.47 -6.75
N SER A 20 -2.63 40.94 -6.36
CA SER A 20 -3.87 40.22 -6.08
C SER A 20 -4.90 40.38 -7.22
N ILE A 21 -6.04 39.69 -7.05
CA ILE A 21 -7.39 39.89 -7.66
C ILE A 21 -7.60 39.10 -8.97
N GLY A 22 -8.68 38.34 -9.21
CA GLY A 22 -9.91 38.04 -8.48
C GLY A 22 -11.02 37.55 -9.45
N TYR A 23 -12.09 36.93 -8.89
CA TYR A 23 -13.43 36.68 -9.47
C TYR A 23 -13.56 35.62 -10.60
N SER A 24 -14.62 34.80 -10.76
CA SER A 24 -15.79 34.40 -9.96
C SER A 24 -16.69 33.45 -10.78
N LEU A 25 -17.46 32.60 -10.08
CA LEU A 25 -18.83 32.09 -10.38
C LEU A 25 -19.08 30.84 -11.29
N LEU A 26 -19.70 29.86 -10.60
CA LEU A 26 -20.49 28.64 -10.92
C LEU A 26 -21.79 28.90 -11.75
N PRO A 27 -22.77 27.97 -11.92
CA PRO A 27 -22.86 26.47 -11.99
C PRO A 27 -23.84 25.93 -13.10
N THR A 28 -24.02 24.59 -13.21
CA THR A 28 -25.32 23.84 -13.42
C THR A 28 -25.02 22.33 -13.59
N ALA A 29 -25.34 21.39 -12.67
CA ALA A 29 -26.61 20.68 -12.37
C ALA A 29 -27.18 19.91 -13.60
N ARG A 30 -27.41 18.57 -13.65
CA ARG A 30 -28.17 17.67 -12.75
C ARG A 30 -28.11 16.17 -13.21
N THR A 31 -27.95 15.22 -12.25
CA THR A 31 -28.67 13.92 -12.01
C THR A 31 -28.69 12.77 -13.06
N HIS A 32 -28.64 11.44 -12.80
CA HIS A 32 -28.70 10.57 -11.59
C HIS A 32 -28.38 9.06 -11.94
N LEU A 33 -27.81 8.30 -10.97
CA LEU A 33 -27.88 6.83 -10.65
C LEU A 33 -27.30 5.78 -11.65
N THR A 34 -26.59 4.68 -11.33
CA THR A 34 -26.06 4.01 -10.10
C THR A 34 -25.12 2.85 -10.50
N CYS A 35 -23.95 2.72 -9.88
CA CYS A 35 -23.31 1.43 -9.58
C CYS A 35 -22.22 1.64 -8.50
N ARG A 36 -22.44 1.13 -7.28
CA ARG A 36 -21.57 1.37 -6.11
C ARG A 36 -20.31 0.50 -6.16
N CYS A 37 -19.26 1.01 -6.80
CA CYS A 37 -17.89 0.71 -6.36
C CYS A 37 -17.57 1.61 -5.16
N ILE A 38 -17.06 1.03 -4.06
CA ILE A 38 -16.43 1.80 -2.99
C ILE A 38 -15.11 2.34 -3.54
N ILE A 39 -15.19 3.42 -4.30
CA ILE A 39 -14.07 4.33 -4.51
C ILE A 39 -14.13 5.23 -3.26
N GLN A 40 -13.24 4.98 -2.30
CA GLN A 40 -12.94 6.01 -1.32
C GLN A 40 -12.48 7.23 -2.11
N SER A 41 -13.33 8.25 -2.12
CA SER A 41 -13.00 9.57 -2.63
C SER A 41 -11.76 10.04 -1.89
N PHE A 42 -10.59 10.00 -2.54
CA PHE A 42 -9.50 10.86 -2.15
C PHE A 42 -9.95 12.28 -2.51
N THR A 43 -10.69 12.90 -1.60
CA THR A 43 -10.79 14.35 -1.58
C THR A 43 -9.36 14.84 -1.57
N VAL A 44 -8.98 15.63 -2.58
CA VAL A 44 -7.72 16.37 -2.57
C VAL A 44 -7.78 17.22 -1.30
N MET A 45 -7.17 16.72 -0.23
CA MET A 45 -7.08 17.46 1.02
C MET A 45 -6.26 18.69 0.69
N THR A 46 -6.92 19.84 0.59
CA THR A 46 -6.26 21.13 0.55
C THR A 46 -5.43 21.22 1.82
N SER A 47 -4.11 21.02 1.68
CA SER A 47 -3.17 21.11 2.79
C SER A 47 -3.11 22.57 3.21
N THR A 48 -3.95 22.98 4.16
CA THR A 48 -3.84 24.28 4.81
C THR A 48 -2.47 24.36 5.47
N LYS A 49 -1.62 25.28 5.00
CA LYS A 49 -0.33 25.57 5.61
C LYS A 49 -0.53 26.78 6.51
N PHE A 50 -0.17 26.64 7.78
CA PHE A 50 -0.21 27.72 8.75
C PHE A 50 1.16 28.39 8.83
N SER A 51 1.19 29.72 8.92
CA SER A 51 2.41 30.52 8.95
C SER A 51 2.85 30.88 10.38
N SER A 52 1.96 30.75 11.36
CA SER A 52 2.25 30.93 12.79
C SER A 52 1.46 29.97 13.68
N ARG A 53 1.82 29.91 14.98
CA ARG A 53 1.12 29.09 15.97
C ARG A 53 -0.26 29.68 16.31
N GLU A 54 -0.36 31.00 16.35
CA GLU A 54 -1.60 31.72 16.65
C GLU A 54 -2.65 31.44 15.58
N GLU A 55 -2.27 31.50 14.30
CA GLU A 55 -3.14 31.17 13.16
C GLU A 55 -3.67 29.72 13.24
N LEU A 56 -2.80 28.78 13.59
CA LEU A 56 -3.16 27.38 13.80
C LEU A 56 -4.20 27.23 14.94
N LEU A 57 -3.97 27.89 16.07
CA LEU A 57 -4.87 27.80 17.23
C LEU A 57 -6.23 28.43 16.95
N ASP A 58 -6.28 29.55 16.24
CA ASP A 58 -7.54 30.20 15.84
C ASP A 58 -8.34 29.32 14.88
N HIS A 59 -7.66 28.62 13.97
CA HIS A 59 -8.30 27.64 13.09
C HIS A 59 -8.88 26.45 13.89
N ILE A 60 -8.09 25.82 14.76
CA ILE A 60 -8.51 24.64 15.55
C ILE A 60 -9.76 24.94 16.39
N ARG A 61 -9.86 26.15 16.96
CA ARG A 61 -11.02 26.56 17.78
C ARG A 61 -12.31 26.63 16.96
N GLN A 62 -12.22 26.79 15.64
CA GLN A 62 -13.38 26.94 14.76
C GLN A 62 -13.69 25.63 14.01
N ALA A 63 -12.67 24.88 13.60
CA ALA A 63 -12.83 23.68 12.80
C ALA A 63 -11.75 22.61 13.13
N PRO A 64 -12.09 21.31 13.01
CA PRO A 64 -11.12 20.25 13.18
C PRO A 64 -10.07 20.27 12.07
N ILE A 65 -8.81 20.00 12.43
CA ILE A 65 -7.77 19.75 11.44
C ILE A 65 -7.92 18.32 10.94
N SER A 66 -8.05 18.17 9.63
CA SER A 66 -8.20 16.84 9.05
C SER A 66 -6.99 15.96 9.36
N GLY A 67 -7.25 14.78 9.93
CA GLY A 67 -6.23 13.81 10.34
C GLY A 67 -5.66 13.99 11.75
N LEU A 68 -5.97 15.09 12.45
CA LEU A 68 -5.42 15.41 13.77
C LEU A 68 -6.52 15.84 14.76
N ASP A 69 -6.17 15.93 16.04
CA ASP A 69 -7.04 16.47 17.09
C ASP A 69 -6.22 17.24 18.12
N SER A 70 -6.89 17.96 19.02
CA SER A 70 -6.25 18.87 19.96
C SER A 70 -7.11 19.11 21.20
N GLU A 71 -6.48 19.51 22.30
CA GLU A 71 -7.19 20.00 23.49
C GLU A 71 -8.00 21.28 23.20
N PHE A 72 -7.67 22.01 22.13
CA PHE A 72 -8.39 23.21 21.71
C PHE A 72 -9.56 22.92 20.77
N SER A 73 -9.81 21.66 20.40
CA SER A 73 -10.88 21.33 19.47
C SER A 73 -12.27 21.53 20.12
N PRO A 74 -13.30 21.91 19.34
CA PRO A 74 -14.64 22.19 19.89
C PRO A 74 -15.22 21.00 20.67
N MET A 75 -15.00 19.78 20.18
CA MET A 75 -15.42 18.54 20.86
C MET A 75 -14.77 18.43 22.25
N MET A 76 -13.46 18.62 22.33
CA MET A 76 -12.74 18.45 23.59
C MET A 76 -13.12 19.53 24.61
N VAL A 77 -13.27 20.78 24.18
CA VAL A 77 -13.73 21.88 25.03
C VAL A 77 -15.14 21.60 25.57
N ALA A 78 -16.05 21.11 24.72
CA ALA A 78 -17.40 20.73 25.14
C ALA A 78 -17.39 19.58 26.16
N LEU A 79 -16.57 18.55 25.94
CA LEU A 79 -16.42 17.43 26.87
C LEU A 79 -15.84 17.86 28.21
N ALA A 80 -14.79 18.70 28.22
CA ALA A 80 -14.21 19.18 29.49
C ALA A 80 -15.23 19.96 30.32
N LYS A 81 -16.09 20.75 29.67
CA LYS A 81 -17.21 21.44 30.33
C LYS A 81 -18.26 20.46 30.85
N ALA A 82 -18.66 19.47 30.05
CA ALA A 82 -19.68 18.49 30.42
C ALA A 82 -19.27 17.60 31.60
N PHE A 83 -17.97 17.32 31.72
CA PHE A 83 -17.40 16.53 32.82
C PHE A 83 -16.93 17.41 34.00
N GLU A 84 -17.17 18.73 33.98
CA GLU A 84 -16.70 19.66 35.01
C GLU A 84 -15.19 19.53 35.30
N ALA A 85 -14.40 19.29 34.25
CA ALA A 85 -12.98 19.00 34.37
C ALA A 85 -12.16 20.27 34.69
N LYS A 86 -11.15 20.13 35.56
CA LYS A 86 -10.19 21.21 35.87
C LYS A 86 -9.29 21.60 34.69
N GLY A 87 -9.19 20.71 33.71
CA GLY A 87 -8.35 20.80 32.52
C GLY A 87 -8.33 19.47 31.78
N MET A 88 -7.49 19.35 30.76
CA MET A 88 -7.34 18.13 29.98
C MET A 88 -5.97 17.49 30.20
N HIS A 89 -5.92 16.16 30.11
CA HIS A 89 -4.69 15.38 30.14
C HIS A 89 -4.69 14.44 28.93
N LEU A 90 -4.06 14.90 27.85
CA LEU A 90 -3.97 14.20 26.57
C LEU A 90 -2.53 13.81 26.27
N ASN A 91 -2.33 12.81 25.42
CA ASN A 91 -1.00 12.40 25.00
C ASN A 91 -0.78 12.57 23.48
N ARG A 92 0.46 12.32 23.03
CA ARG A 92 0.85 12.46 21.63
C ARG A 92 -0.05 11.67 20.67
N TRP A 93 -0.43 10.45 21.03
CA TRP A 93 -1.26 9.60 20.17
C TRP A 93 -2.67 10.16 19.99
N TRP A 94 -3.22 10.83 21.01
CA TRP A 94 -4.47 11.56 20.87
C TRP A 94 -4.39 12.64 19.79
N VAL A 95 -3.32 13.44 19.81
CA VAL A 95 -3.11 14.55 18.86
C VAL A 95 -2.86 14.02 17.44
N MET A 96 -2.14 12.90 17.32
CA MET A 96 -1.77 12.27 16.04
C MET A 96 -2.88 11.42 15.42
N THR A 97 -4.08 11.43 15.98
CA THR A 97 -5.26 10.73 15.44
C THR A 97 -6.39 11.73 15.20
N PRO A 98 -7.24 11.52 14.20
CA PRO A 98 -8.31 12.47 13.90
C PRO A 98 -9.37 12.49 15.01
N SER A 99 -10.22 13.51 15.01
CA SER A 99 -11.30 13.67 16.01
C SER A 99 -12.36 12.56 15.95
N ASP A 100 -12.55 11.96 14.78
CA ASP A 100 -13.47 10.84 14.51
C ASP A 100 -12.80 9.46 14.67
N TRP A 101 -11.57 9.41 15.21
CA TRP A 101 -10.89 8.14 15.46
C TRP A 101 -11.71 7.25 16.40
N GLU A 102 -11.79 5.97 16.04
CA GLU A 102 -12.40 4.90 16.83
C GLU A 102 -11.36 3.85 17.20
N CYS A 103 -11.47 3.30 18.41
CA CYS A 103 -10.59 2.22 18.85
C CYS A 103 -10.81 0.97 17.99
N PRO A 104 -9.77 0.41 17.34
CA PRO A 104 -9.96 -0.76 16.50
C PRO A 104 -10.38 -2.01 17.28
N SER A 105 -10.14 -2.06 18.59
CA SER A 105 -10.62 -3.15 19.46
C SER A 105 -12.08 -2.95 19.89
N CYS A 106 -12.36 -1.98 20.77
CA CYS A 106 -13.70 -1.81 21.35
C CYS A 106 -14.67 -0.94 20.54
N LYS A 107 -14.24 -0.40 19.39
CA LYS A 107 -15.03 0.47 18.48
C LYS A 107 -15.59 1.76 19.11
N ARG A 108 -15.19 2.11 20.34
CA ARG A 108 -15.55 3.39 20.96
C ARG A 108 -14.73 4.53 20.34
N GLY A 109 -15.42 5.59 19.95
CA GLY A 109 -14.81 6.86 19.52
C GLY A 109 -14.24 7.67 20.67
N LYS A 110 -13.46 8.72 20.35
CA LYS A 110 -12.81 9.61 21.34
C LYS A 110 -13.76 10.14 22.42
N SER A 111 -14.94 10.63 22.06
CA SER A 111 -15.92 11.15 23.01
C SER A 111 -16.43 10.11 24.02
N LYS A 112 -16.35 8.82 23.70
CA LYS A 112 -16.82 7.70 24.53
C LYS A 112 -15.76 7.10 25.44
N ILE A 113 -14.49 7.43 25.21
CA ILE A 113 -13.36 6.88 26.00
C ILE A 113 -12.76 7.89 26.99
N VAL A 114 -13.14 9.17 26.91
CA VAL A 114 -12.71 10.17 27.89
C VAL A 114 -13.36 9.93 29.25
N ARG A 115 -12.65 10.30 30.31
CA ARG A 115 -13.14 10.26 31.70
C ARG A 115 -12.30 11.16 32.59
N LEU A 116 -12.80 11.49 33.78
CA LEU A 116 -11.98 12.18 34.77
C LEU A 116 -10.91 11.25 35.34
N ASN A 117 -9.69 11.76 35.48
CA ASN A 117 -8.65 11.11 36.27
C ASN A 117 -8.78 11.46 37.76
N ARG A 118 -7.95 10.83 38.61
CA ARG A 118 -7.94 11.04 40.07
C ARG A 118 -7.69 12.50 40.51
N HIS A 119 -7.20 13.36 39.61
CA HIS A 119 -6.93 14.77 39.88
C HIS A 119 -8.02 15.70 39.32
N GLY A 120 -9.07 15.15 38.71
CA GLY A 120 -10.18 15.91 38.12
C GLY A 120 -9.89 16.49 36.73
N TYR A 121 -8.89 15.98 36.01
CA TYR A 121 -8.64 16.35 34.62
C TYR A 121 -9.28 15.35 33.67
N LEU A 122 -9.81 15.82 32.53
CA LEU A 122 -10.35 14.98 31.48
C LEU A 122 -9.22 14.23 30.77
N MET A 123 -9.15 12.91 30.97
CA MET A 123 -8.12 12.05 30.40
C MET A 123 -8.54 11.58 29.01
N GLY A 124 -7.65 11.76 28.03
CA GLY A 124 -7.75 11.19 26.69
C GLY A 124 -6.41 10.59 26.27
N HIS A 125 -6.18 9.33 26.66
CA HIS A 125 -4.92 8.63 26.39
C HIS A 125 -5.15 7.47 25.42
N LEU A 126 -4.35 7.46 24.36
CA LEU A 126 -4.24 6.33 23.43
C LEU A 126 -2.85 5.69 23.56
N HIS A 127 -2.73 4.41 23.22
CA HIS A 127 -1.48 3.66 23.35
C HIS A 127 -1.18 2.95 22.05
N GLU A 128 0.10 2.94 21.67
CA GLU A 128 0.57 1.97 20.69
C GLU A 128 0.61 0.62 21.38
N HIS A 129 -0.20 -0.32 20.87
CA HIS A 129 -0.22 -1.70 21.30
C HIS A 129 0.58 -2.54 20.32
N HIS A 130 1.52 -3.32 20.84
CA HIS A 130 2.47 -4.09 20.07
C HIS A 130 2.59 -5.51 20.63
N ASP A 131 3.03 -6.43 19.78
CA ASP A 131 3.38 -7.78 20.20
C ASP A 131 4.76 -7.76 20.91
N HIS A 132 4.85 -8.38 22.09
CA HIS A 132 6.07 -8.40 22.90
C HIS A 132 7.19 -9.27 22.34
N MET A 133 6.99 -10.00 21.22
CA MET A 133 8.04 -10.83 20.59
C MET A 133 9.31 -10.03 20.26
N GLN A 134 9.17 -8.78 19.78
CA GLN A 134 10.33 -7.96 19.47
C GLN A 134 11.16 -7.63 20.72
N ASP A 135 10.48 -7.30 21.82
CA ASP A 135 11.13 -7.00 23.11
C ASP A 135 11.82 -8.25 23.66
N LEU A 136 11.16 -9.41 23.53
CA LEU A 136 11.69 -10.70 23.99
C LEU A 136 12.96 -11.11 23.24
N VAL A 137 13.03 -10.89 21.93
CA VAL A 137 14.26 -11.13 21.15
C VAL A 137 15.42 -10.30 21.71
N ARG A 138 15.18 -9.03 22.03
CA ARG A 138 16.20 -8.14 22.58
C ARG A 138 16.65 -8.57 23.97
N GLU A 139 15.69 -8.88 24.85
CA GLU A 139 15.98 -9.38 26.19
C GLU A 139 16.80 -10.67 26.14
N ARG A 140 16.36 -11.63 25.32
CA ARG A 140 17.01 -12.93 25.20
C ARG A 140 18.41 -12.82 24.61
N PHE A 141 18.59 -11.98 23.60
CA PHE A 141 19.91 -11.63 23.07
C PHE A 141 20.83 -11.07 24.16
N GLY A 142 20.35 -10.11 24.94
CA GLY A 142 21.11 -9.51 26.05
C GLY A 142 21.53 -10.54 27.09
N ALA A 143 20.61 -11.42 27.49
CA ALA A 143 20.87 -12.50 28.44
C ALA A 143 21.91 -13.50 27.90
N LEU A 144 21.73 -13.98 26.66
CA LEU A 144 22.65 -14.95 26.03
C LEU A 144 24.04 -14.35 25.76
N SER A 145 24.12 -13.07 25.39
CA SER A 145 25.37 -12.37 25.19
C SER A 145 26.15 -12.24 26.51
N THR A 146 25.47 -11.79 27.57
CA THR A 146 26.09 -11.54 28.90
C THR A 146 26.52 -12.83 29.60
N ALA A 147 25.81 -13.94 29.38
CA ALA A 147 26.15 -15.23 29.98
C ALA A 147 27.44 -15.87 29.40
N ARG A 148 28.00 -15.33 28.32
CA ARG A 148 29.20 -15.88 27.67
C ARG A 148 30.48 -15.49 28.40
N LYS A 149 31.45 -16.41 28.39
CA LYS A 149 32.82 -16.14 28.88
C LYS A 149 33.50 -15.00 28.10
N THR A 150 33.19 -14.88 26.82
CA THR A 150 33.70 -13.83 25.94
C THR A 150 32.56 -13.29 25.10
N VAL A 151 32.28 -12.00 25.24
CA VAL A 151 31.25 -11.31 24.47
C VAL A 151 31.81 -11.00 23.08
N VAL A 152 31.22 -11.61 22.05
CA VAL A 152 31.58 -11.41 20.63
C VAL A 152 30.54 -10.58 19.86
N ALA A 153 29.37 -10.39 20.47
CA ALA A 153 28.28 -9.60 19.90
C ALA A 153 28.61 -8.10 19.91
N ASP A 154 28.28 -7.43 18.82
CA ASP A 154 28.51 -5.99 18.63
C ASP A 154 27.20 -5.24 18.33
N LYS A 155 27.33 -3.97 17.92
CA LYS A 155 26.18 -3.14 17.54
C LYS A 155 25.45 -3.65 16.29
N LEU A 156 26.11 -4.43 15.42
CA LEU A 156 25.47 -5.05 14.26
C LEU A 156 24.61 -6.24 14.69
N ALA A 157 25.08 -7.03 15.66
CA ALA A 157 24.31 -8.10 16.27
C ALA A 157 23.01 -7.62 16.90
N GLU A 158 23.07 -6.53 17.65
CA GLU A 158 21.87 -5.91 18.22
C GLU A 158 20.89 -5.47 17.11
N LYS A 159 21.38 -4.82 16.05
CA LYS A 159 20.55 -4.40 14.91
C LYS A 159 19.91 -5.58 14.18
N PHE A 160 20.65 -6.66 14.01
CA PHE A 160 20.15 -7.89 13.41
C PHE A 160 19.00 -8.47 14.25
N ALA A 161 19.21 -8.62 15.57
CA ALA A 161 18.20 -9.13 16.49
C ALA A 161 16.92 -8.28 16.46
N VAL A 162 17.04 -6.96 16.56
CA VAL A 162 15.89 -6.03 16.50
C VAL A 162 15.14 -6.13 15.16
N ARG A 163 15.87 -6.24 14.04
CA ARG A 163 15.26 -6.36 12.71
C ARG A 163 14.53 -7.69 12.54
N ALA A 164 15.13 -8.78 12.97
CA ALA A 164 14.55 -10.12 12.88
C ALA A 164 13.31 -10.26 13.77
N GLY A 165 13.33 -9.64 14.97
CA GLY A 165 12.20 -9.66 15.91
C GLY A 165 10.91 -9.07 15.35
N TYR A 166 10.98 -8.06 14.47
CA TYR A 166 9.78 -7.54 13.79
C TYR A 166 9.03 -8.62 12.99
N GLY A 167 9.75 -9.59 12.42
CA GLY A 167 9.15 -10.68 11.64
C GLY A 167 8.42 -11.73 12.48
N LEU A 168 8.52 -11.66 13.81
CA LEU A 168 7.88 -12.62 14.73
C LEU A 168 6.60 -12.08 15.37
N ALA A 169 6.26 -10.80 15.16
CA ALA A 169 5.03 -10.22 15.67
C ALA A 169 3.80 -10.89 15.02
N ALA A 170 2.77 -11.19 15.82
CA ALA A 170 1.50 -11.74 15.30
C ALA A 170 0.67 -10.68 14.56
N TYR A 171 0.88 -9.40 14.86
CA TYR A 171 0.09 -8.30 14.33
C TYR A 171 0.93 -7.01 14.27
N ASP A 172 0.49 -6.06 13.44
CA ASP A 172 1.12 -4.74 13.32
C ASP A 172 0.85 -3.88 14.55
N ASN A 173 1.84 -3.05 14.92
CA ASN A 173 1.68 -2.03 15.95
C ASN A 173 0.45 -1.16 15.67
N THR A 174 -0.47 -1.11 16.62
CA THR A 174 -1.78 -0.49 16.43
C THR A 174 -2.10 0.46 17.56
N VAL A 175 -2.55 1.67 17.25
CA VAL A 175 -3.02 2.61 18.28
C VAL A 175 -4.39 2.16 18.78
N ILE A 176 -4.53 1.96 20.10
CA ILE A 176 -5.77 1.58 20.78
C ILE A 176 -6.05 2.49 21.98
N CYS A 177 -7.25 2.42 22.56
CA CYS A 177 -7.58 3.21 23.75
C CYS A 177 -6.91 2.62 25.01
N SER A 178 -6.70 3.48 26.03
CA SER A 178 -6.07 3.06 27.28
C SER A 178 -6.76 1.89 27.98
N ASP A 179 -8.08 1.78 27.84
CA ASP A 179 -8.85 0.69 28.47
C ASP A 179 -8.59 -0.65 27.76
N CYS A 180 -8.52 -0.68 26.43
CA CYS A 180 -8.17 -1.90 25.68
C CYS A 180 -6.73 -2.32 25.94
N ASN A 181 -5.80 -1.36 26.02
CA ASN A 181 -4.41 -1.65 26.36
C ASN A 181 -4.28 -2.28 27.76
N ARG A 182 -5.09 -1.82 28.71
CA ARG A 182 -5.16 -2.42 30.04
C ARG A 182 -5.84 -3.80 30.00
N ALA A 183 -6.89 -3.96 29.19
CA ALA A 183 -7.64 -5.20 29.06
C ALA A 183 -6.77 -6.37 28.63
N ASP A 184 -5.79 -6.17 27.73
CA ASP A 184 -4.78 -7.18 27.39
C ASP A 184 -4.06 -7.71 28.64
N GLY A 185 -3.48 -6.82 29.45
CA GLY A 185 -2.79 -7.21 30.68
C GLY A 185 -3.67 -7.90 31.72
N ASP A 186 -4.93 -7.47 31.84
CA ASP A 186 -5.89 -8.06 32.77
C ASP A 186 -6.37 -9.45 32.28
N ALA A 187 -6.64 -9.60 30.97
CA ALA A 187 -7.01 -10.87 30.35
C ALA A 187 -5.88 -11.91 30.44
N LYS A 188 -4.62 -11.51 30.26
CA LYS A 188 -3.46 -12.41 30.41
C LYS A 188 -3.38 -13.06 31.79
N LYS A 189 -3.66 -12.27 32.84
CA LYS A 189 -3.69 -12.79 34.22
C LYS A 189 -4.87 -13.73 34.45
N LEU A 190 -6.04 -13.40 33.91
CA LEU A 190 -7.26 -14.20 34.09
C LEU A 190 -7.18 -15.56 33.37
N ALA A 191 -6.63 -15.57 32.16
CA ALA A 191 -6.47 -16.76 31.32
C ALA A 191 -5.17 -17.55 31.60
N GLY A 192 -4.28 -17.04 32.46
CA GLY A 192 -3.03 -17.72 32.80
C GLY A 192 -2.07 -17.86 31.62
N THR A 193 -2.01 -16.85 30.75
CA THR A 193 -1.16 -16.90 29.55
C THR A 193 0.32 -16.73 29.88
N HIS A 194 1.18 -16.99 28.89
CA HIS A 194 2.60 -16.67 29.01
C HIS A 194 2.80 -15.14 29.16
N PRO A 195 3.74 -14.65 30.00
CA PRO A 195 3.92 -13.21 30.25
C PRO A 195 4.19 -12.37 28.99
N ASN A 196 4.90 -12.94 28.02
CA ASN A 196 5.23 -12.30 26.73
C ASN A 196 4.19 -12.54 25.63
N PHE A 197 3.06 -13.17 25.96
CA PHE A 197 1.92 -13.21 25.04
C PHE A 197 1.26 -11.83 25.00
N SER A 198 0.66 -11.51 23.85
CA SER A 198 -0.19 -10.33 23.67
C SER A 198 -1.36 -10.69 22.77
N TYR A 199 -2.56 -10.27 23.14
CA TYR A 199 -3.74 -10.38 22.29
C TYR A 199 -3.69 -9.29 21.21
N SER A 200 -3.98 -9.61 19.97
CA SER A 200 -4.15 -8.65 18.88
C SER A 200 -5.33 -7.71 19.14
N PRO A 201 -5.39 -6.54 18.47
CA PRO A 201 -6.51 -5.61 18.63
C PRO A 201 -7.89 -6.24 18.36
N ASP A 202 -7.97 -7.13 17.37
CA ASP A 202 -9.22 -7.82 17.02
C ASP A 202 -9.61 -8.84 18.10
N GLU A 203 -8.65 -9.62 18.61
CA GLU A 203 -8.86 -10.55 19.72
C GLU A 203 -9.29 -9.83 21.01
N ILE A 204 -8.69 -8.68 21.32
CA ILE A 204 -9.14 -7.83 22.44
C ILE A 204 -10.60 -7.44 22.25
N GLY A 205 -11.00 -7.11 21.02
CA GLY A 205 -12.39 -6.79 20.69
C GLY A 205 -13.40 -7.91 20.99
N CYS A 206 -12.96 -9.18 20.98
CA CYS A 206 -13.82 -10.32 21.25
C CYS A 206 -14.19 -10.47 22.73
N PHE A 207 -13.27 -10.17 23.65
CA PHE A 207 -13.48 -10.42 25.09
C PHE A 207 -13.75 -9.16 25.93
N VAL A 208 -13.62 -7.95 25.37
CA VAL A 208 -13.89 -6.72 26.14
C VAL A 208 -15.37 -6.36 26.14
N ILE A 209 -15.91 -6.12 27.33
CA ILE A 209 -17.24 -5.54 27.51
C ILE A 209 -17.08 -4.04 27.75
N ALA A 210 -17.42 -3.25 26.73
CA ALA A 210 -17.21 -1.81 26.71
C ALA A 210 -18.35 -1.01 27.33
N LYS A 211 -18.00 -0.04 28.19
CA LYS A 211 -18.93 0.96 28.75
C LYS A 211 -18.41 2.36 28.48
N ASP A 212 -19.25 3.23 27.95
CA ASP A 212 -18.87 4.59 27.60
C ASP A 212 -18.55 5.40 28.86
N ASN A 213 -17.44 6.15 28.81
CA ASN A 213 -16.97 7.10 29.83
C ASN A 213 -16.82 6.56 31.28
N PHE A 214 -16.90 5.25 31.48
CA PHE A 214 -16.95 4.66 32.83
C PHE A 214 -15.56 4.30 33.38
N GLY A 215 -14.71 3.63 32.57
CA GLY A 215 -13.41 3.16 33.03
C GLY A 215 -12.92 1.91 32.31
N PRO A 216 -12.03 1.13 32.96
CA PRO A 216 -11.51 -0.12 32.42
C PRO A 216 -12.61 -1.09 31.97
N HIS A 217 -12.30 -1.89 30.95
CA HIS A 217 -13.21 -2.92 30.45
C HIS A 217 -13.45 -4.03 31.47
N GLU A 218 -14.68 -4.55 31.48
CA GLU A 218 -14.94 -5.89 32.00
C GLU A 218 -14.44 -6.92 30.97
N ILE A 219 -13.93 -8.05 31.44
CA ILE A 219 -13.30 -9.08 30.61
C ILE A 219 -14.17 -10.33 30.61
N ASP A 220 -14.55 -10.80 29.43
CA ASP A 220 -15.05 -12.16 29.25
C ASP A 220 -13.88 -13.13 29.36
N LYS A 221 -13.76 -13.75 30.53
CA LYS A 221 -12.67 -14.68 30.83
C LYS A 221 -12.69 -15.90 29.91
N GLN A 222 -13.86 -16.45 29.59
CA GLN A 222 -13.96 -17.69 28.82
C GLN A 222 -13.47 -17.47 27.39
N GLU A 223 -13.82 -16.32 26.81
CA GLU A 223 -13.37 -15.96 25.47
C GLU A 223 -11.86 -15.70 25.41
N ALA A 224 -11.30 -15.03 26.43
CA ALA A 224 -9.85 -14.84 26.54
C ALA A 224 -9.11 -16.19 26.64
N GLU A 225 -9.60 -17.13 27.47
CA GLU A 225 -9.03 -18.48 27.58
C GLU A 225 -9.11 -19.26 26.26
N ARG A 226 -10.23 -19.18 25.55
CA ARG A 226 -10.41 -19.83 24.24
C ARG A 226 -9.37 -19.34 23.22
N ILE A 227 -9.22 -18.02 23.09
CA ILE A 227 -8.26 -17.41 22.15
C ILE A 227 -6.83 -17.82 22.49
N TRP A 228 -6.48 -17.82 23.78
CA TRP A 228 -5.15 -18.26 24.23
C TRP A 228 -4.87 -19.71 23.83
N GLU A 229 -5.77 -20.64 24.13
CA GLU A 229 -5.55 -22.06 23.82
C GLU A 229 -5.47 -22.32 22.30
N GLU A 230 -6.20 -21.58 21.48
CA GLU A 230 -6.07 -21.65 20.01
C GLU A 230 -4.70 -21.15 19.50
N GLY A 231 -4.16 -20.09 20.10
CA GLY A 231 -2.90 -19.47 19.69
C GLY A 231 -1.63 -20.10 20.30
N LYS A 232 -1.77 -20.95 21.32
CA LYS A 232 -0.69 -21.42 22.19
C LYS A 232 0.43 -22.17 21.46
N GLU A 233 0.09 -23.11 20.58
CA GLU A 233 1.08 -23.90 19.85
C GLU A 233 1.88 -23.03 18.87
N LEU A 234 1.21 -22.08 18.19
CA LEU A 234 1.89 -21.14 17.30
C LEU A 234 2.77 -20.16 18.11
N PHE A 235 2.31 -19.73 19.28
CA PHE A 235 3.12 -18.90 20.18
C PHE A 235 4.40 -19.62 20.61
N LYS A 236 4.34 -20.93 20.91
CA LYS A 236 5.51 -21.74 21.22
C LYS A 236 6.52 -21.79 20.07
N VAL A 237 6.07 -22.00 18.85
CA VAL A 237 6.95 -21.95 17.66
C VAL A 237 7.65 -20.60 17.55
N ARG A 238 6.94 -19.50 17.83
CA ARG A 238 7.54 -18.15 17.83
C ARG A 238 8.60 -18.01 18.94
N LEU A 239 8.37 -18.56 20.13
CA LEU A 239 9.40 -18.58 21.20
C LEU A 239 10.66 -19.34 20.77
N ASP A 240 10.52 -20.50 20.12
CA ASP A 240 11.67 -21.26 19.61
C ASP A 240 12.47 -20.43 18.57
N MET A 241 11.77 -19.70 17.70
CA MET A 241 12.41 -18.78 16.75
C MET A 241 13.13 -17.61 17.45
N VAL A 242 12.55 -17.07 18.54
CA VAL A 242 13.21 -16.04 19.35
C VAL A 242 14.55 -16.54 19.87
N ASP A 243 14.59 -17.75 20.45
CA ASP A 243 15.82 -18.35 20.97
C ASP A 243 16.87 -18.56 19.87
N GLN A 244 16.46 -19.05 18.70
CA GLN A 244 17.37 -19.23 17.56
C GLN A 244 17.97 -17.90 17.07
N ILE A 245 17.14 -16.88 16.87
CA ILE A 245 17.58 -15.56 16.42
C ILE A 245 18.50 -14.90 17.46
N ALA A 246 18.11 -14.97 18.74
CA ALA A 246 18.91 -14.41 19.82
C ALA A 246 20.26 -15.11 19.97
N SER A 247 20.33 -16.43 19.79
CA SER A 247 21.60 -17.17 19.79
C SER A 247 22.50 -16.73 18.63
N LEU A 248 21.98 -16.71 17.40
CA LEU A 248 22.74 -16.26 16.22
C LEU A 248 23.32 -14.85 16.42
N ALA A 249 22.53 -13.95 17.01
CA ALA A 249 22.98 -12.61 17.36
C ALA A 249 24.08 -12.63 18.43
N ALA A 250 23.90 -13.37 19.52
CA ALA A 250 24.86 -13.48 20.61
C ALA A 250 26.18 -14.14 20.17
N ASP A 251 26.13 -15.06 19.19
CA ASP A 251 27.27 -15.70 18.54
C ASP A 251 27.97 -14.80 17.51
N ASN A 252 27.38 -13.65 17.16
CA ASN A 252 27.80 -12.84 16.00
C ASN A 252 27.89 -13.68 14.70
N ALA A 253 27.05 -14.71 14.60
CA ALA A 253 27.01 -15.65 13.48
C ALA A 253 25.99 -15.22 12.40
N HIS A 254 25.51 -13.98 12.47
CA HIS A 254 24.57 -13.43 11.51
C HIS A 254 25.27 -12.90 10.25
N TRP A 255 24.59 -12.94 9.11
CA TRP A 255 25.08 -12.35 7.84
C TRP A 255 24.56 -10.90 7.63
N TYR A 256 24.07 -10.23 8.66
CA TYR A 256 23.50 -8.88 8.48
C TYR A 256 24.58 -7.84 8.14
N GLN A 257 24.35 -7.11 7.04
CA GLN A 257 25.20 -6.01 6.59
C GLN A 257 24.36 -4.76 6.37
N PRO A 258 24.52 -3.69 7.17
CA PRO A 258 23.79 -2.45 6.96
C PRO A 258 24.40 -1.66 5.78
N SER A 259 23.55 -1.01 5.01
CA SER A 259 23.99 -0.04 4.00
C SER A 259 24.39 1.29 4.64
N THR A 260 25.40 1.98 4.10
CA THR A 260 25.78 3.34 4.53
C THR A 260 24.64 4.34 4.37
N ARG A 261 23.88 4.22 3.27
CA ARG A 261 22.62 4.90 3.03
C ARG A 261 21.60 3.88 2.55
N THR A 262 20.46 3.85 3.20
CA THR A 262 19.34 3.00 2.77
C THR A 262 18.62 3.63 1.58
N ALA A 263 17.98 2.81 0.74
CA ALA A 263 17.13 3.30 -0.34
C ALA A 263 16.05 4.28 0.18
N GLN A 264 15.44 3.97 1.33
CA GLN A 264 14.42 4.82 1.94
C GLN A 264 14.96 6.20 2.36
N GLN A 265 16.20 6.28 2.86
CA GLN A 265 16.84 7.57 3.16
C GLN A 265 17.09 8.38 1.87
N ILE A 266 17.59 7.72 0.81
CA ILE A 266 17.80 8.37 -0.49
C ILE A 266 16.48 8.92 -1.02
N GLU A 267 15.40 8.12 -1.00
CA GLU A 267 14.07 8.56 -1.42
C GLU A 267 13.55 9.73 -0.60
N ARG A 268 13.65 9.69 0.74
CA ARG A 268 13.21 10.81 1.60
C ARG A 268 13.97 12.09 1.27
N THR A 269 15.30 12.00 1.14
CA THR A 269 16.14 13.14 0.76
C THR A 269 15.78 13.66 -0.62
N ALA A 270 15.60 12.78 -1.61
CA ALA A 270 15.18 13.15 -2.95
C ALA A 270 13.83 13.88 -2.92
N LYS A 271 12.82 13.35 -2.21
CA LYS A 271 11.50 13.99 -2.08
C LYS A 271 11.56 15.38 -1.45
N ILE A 272 12.46 15.59 -0.49
CA ILE A 272 12.72 16.93 0.08
C ILE A 272 13.26 17.87 -1.00
N PHE A 273 14.28 17.46 -1.75
CA PHE A 273 14.84 18.29 -2.83
C PHE A 273 13.85 18.54 -3.96
N LEU A 274 13.13 17.51 -4.41
CA LEU A 274 12.07 17.65 -5.41
C LEU A 274 11.01 18.68 -4.98
N ARG A 275 10.65 18.72 -3.69
CA ARG A 275 9.73 19.72 -3.14
C ARG A 275 10.34 21.10 -3.04
N LEU A 276 11.56 21.22 -2.53
CA LEU A 276 12.27 22.50 -2.39
C LEU A 276 12.47 23.18 -3.75
N HIS A 277 12.68 22.41 -4.81
CA HIS A 277 12.86 22.90 -6.17
C HIS A 277 11.55 23.02 -6.97
N GLY A 278 10.38 22.84 -6.34
CA GLY A 278 9.08 23.00 -7.02
C GLY A 278 8.75 21.94 -8.06
N LEU A 279 9.52 20.85 -8.14
CA LEU A 279 9.35 19.80 -9.15
C LEU A 279 8.03 19.04 -8.97
N TYR A 280 7.49 18.97 -7.75
CA TYR A 280 6.15 18.41 -7.53
C TYR A 280 5.05 19.20 -8.25
N ASP A 281 5.12 20.52 -8.25
CA ASP A 281 4.08 21.36 -8.85
C ASP A 281 4.14 21.26 -10.39
N ILE A 282 5.35 21.10 -10.96
CA ILE A 282 5.56 20.86 -12.39
C ILE A 282 5.03 19.47 -12.77
N ALA A 283 5.37 18.44 -11.99
CA ALA A 283 4.97 17.07 -12.27
C ALA A 283 3.45 16.90 -12.27
N VAL A 284 2.75 17.58 -11.34
CA VAL A 284 1.27 17.60 -11.29
C VAL A 284 0.68 18.20 -12.57
N LYS A 285 1.26 19.28 -13.10
CA LYS A 285 0.80 19.90 -14.36
C LYS A 285 1.04 19.01 -15.58
N GLU A 286 2.16 18.28 -15.58
CA GLU A 286 2.55 17.39 -16.68
C GLU A 286 1.96 15.97 -16.55
N GLY A 287 1.28 15.66 -15.45
CA GLY A 287 0.69 14.34 -15.20
C GLY A 287 1.73 13.23 -15.01
N VAL A 288 2.91 13.55 -14.49
CA VAL A 288 4.03 12.61 -14.28
C VAL A 288 4.51 12.59 -12.82
N GLU A 289 5.33 11.61 -12.46
CA GLU A 289 6.02 11.59 -11.17
C GLU A 289 7.18 12.60 -11.18
N ALA A 290 7.43 13.28 -10.05
CA ALA A 290 8.37 14.41 -9.99
C ALA A 290 9.80 14.04 -10.39
N GLU A 291 10.26 12.83 -10.08
CA GLU A 291 11.58 12.35 -10.50
C GLU A 291 11.67 12.11 -12.02
N LYS A 292 10.57 11.77 -12.70
CA LYS A 292 10.55 11.50 -14.15
C LYS A 292 10.74 12.77 -14.99
N LEU A 293 10.61 13.94 -14.39
CA LEU A 293 11.02 15.21 -15.02
C LEU A 293 12.54 15.26 -15.26
N LEU A 294 13.32 14.49 -14.49
CA LEU A 294 14.79 14.55 -14.49
C LEU A 294 15.44 13.41 -15.29
N TYR A 295 14.67 12.42 -15.77
CA TYR A 295 15.19 11.36 -16.60
C TYR A 295 14.11 10.79 -17.53
N THR A 296 14.49 10.49 -18.76
CA THR A 296 13.63 9.74 -19.68
C THR A 296 13.86 8.25 -19.46
N ALA A 297 12.84 7.55 -18.97
CA ALA A 297 12.87 6.10 -18.77
C ALA A 297 12.83 5.29 -20.08
N ASN A 298 13.02 5.91 -21.24
CA ASN A 298 13.02 5.23 -22.53
C ASN A 298 14.27 4.37 -22.65
N VAL A 299 14.21 3.19 -22.01
CA VAL A 299 15.00 2.03 -22.35
C VAL A 299 14.82 1.83 -23.85
N PHE A 300 15.92 1.88 -24.62
CA PHE A 300 15.96 1.64 -26.07
C PHE A 300 14.81 0.74 -26.52
N SER A 301 13.75 1.34 -27.08
CA SER A 301 12.68 0.58 -27.68
C SER A 301 13.26 0.04 -28.98
N GLY A 302 13.67 -1.23 -28.97
CA GLY A 302 13.99 -1.93 -30.21
C GLY A 302 12.81 -1.84 -31.17
N GLU A 303 13.00 -2.21 -32.44
CA GLU A 303 11.95 -2.14 -33.46
C GLU A 303 10.59 -2.60 -32.92
N HIS A 304 9.52 -1.89 -33.29
CA HIS A 304 8.17 -2.20 -32.81
C HIS A 304 7.70 -3.61 -33.20
N SER A 305 8.39 -4.26 -34.13
CA SER A 305 8.20 -5.66 -34.54
C SER A 305 8.96 -6.69 -33.68
N SER A 306 9.84 -6.25 -32.79
CA SER A 306 10.75 -7.11 -32.02
C SER A 306 10.03 -8.08 -31.08
N TRP A 307 8.83 -7.75 -30.62
CA TRP A 307 8.01 -8.61 -29.75
C TRP A 307 7.63 -9.94 -30.42
N ARG A 308 7.50 -9.99 -31.75
CA ARG A 308 7.21 -11.23 -32.50
C ARG A 308 8.44 -11.91 -33.10
N ARG A 309 9.58 -11.23 -33.15
CA ARG A 309 10.84 -11.76 -33.74
C ARG A 309 11.73 -12.48 -32.72
N LYS A 310 11.60 -12.17 -31.42
CA LYS A 310 12.31 -12.90 -30.37
C LYS A 310 11.66 -14.26 -30.15
N ALA A 311 12.38 -15.34 -30.48
CA ALA A 311 11.95 -16.68 -30.10
C ALA A 311 11.86 -16.78 -28.57
N THR A 312 10.65 -16.84 -28.02
CA THR A 312 10.44 -17.13 -26.61
C THR A 312 10.89 -18.57 -26.37
N THR A 313 12.10 -18.73 -25.84
CA THR A 313 12.66 -20.01 -25.34
C THR A 313 11.96 -20.36 -24.03
N PHE A 314 10.71 -20.80 -24.13
CA PHE A 314 10.02 -21.36 -22.99
C PHE A 314 10.45 -22.83 -22.83
N LYS A 315 11.24 -23.11 -21.79
CA LYS A 315 11.58 -24.48 -21.38
C LYS A 315 10.29 -25.16 -20.92
N GLY A 316 9.95 -26.29 -21.55
CA GLY A 316 8.58 -26.82 -21.57
C GLY A 316 8.00 -27.37 -20.26
N LYS A 317 6.68 -27.63 -20.34
CA LYS A 317 5.81 -28.47 -19.50
C LYS A 317 5.88 -28.28 -17.98
N ASN A 318 5.76 -27.05 -17.51
CA ASN A 318 5.24 -26.86 -16.16
C ASN A 318 3.71 -26.74 -16.29
N VAL A 319 3.00 -27.73 -15.79
CA VAL A 319 1.57 -27.62 -15.49
C VAL A 319 1.50 -27.31 -13.99
N PRO A 320 0.71 -26.31 -13.55
CA PRO A 320 0.59 -26.00 -12.13
C PRO A 320 0.02 -27.17 -11.36
N THR A 321 0.60 -27.48 -10.21
CA THR A 321 0.03 -28.45 -9.26
C THR A 321 -1.20 -27.84 -8.57
N PRO A 322 -2.05 -28.64 -7.90
CA PRO A 322 -3.14 -28.10 -7.08
C PRO A 322 -2.64 -27.12 -6.01
N GLY A 323 -1.54 -27.44 -5.32
CA GLY A 323 -0.95 -26.55 -4.32
C GLY A 323 -0.38 -25.25 -4.89
N ASP A 324 0.20 -25.29 -6.10
CA ASP A 324 0.60 -24.08 -6.81
C ASP A 324 -0.60 -23.15 -7.08
N LEU A 325 -1.74 -23.75 -7.44
CA LEU A 325 -2.95 -23.03 -7.74
C LEU A 325 -3.58 -22.44 -6.48
N ASP A 326 -3.64 -23.21 -5.39
CA ASP A 326 -4.14 -22.73 -4.09
C ASP A 326 -3.30 -21.54 -3.60
N HIS A 327 -1.97 -21.63 -3.72
CA HIS A 327 -1.07 -20.52 -3.39
C HIS A 327 -1.30 -19.30 -4.28
N LEU A 328 -1.44 -19.49 -5.60
CA LEU A 328 -1.76 -18.40 -6.54
C LEU A 328 -3.06 -17.70 -6.16
N ILE A 329 -4.11 -18.46 -5.82
CA ILE A 329 -5.43 -17.93 -5.47
C ILE A 329 -5.38 -17.19 -4.13
N ALA A 330 -4.71 -17.74 -3.13
CA ALA A 330 -4.62 -17.14 -1.80
C ALA A 330 -3.83 -15.82 -1.83
N VAL A 331 -2.68 -15.80 -2.50
CA VAL A 331 -1.78 -14.64 -2.48
C VAL A 331 -2.09 -13.62 -3.57
N ARG A 332 -2.68 -14.05 -4.70
CA ARG A 332 -2.83 -13.23 -5.93
C ARG A 332 -4.13 -13.50 -6.70
N GLY A 333 -5.16 -14.02 -6.03
CA GLY A 333 -6.41 -14.44 -6.67
C GLY A 333 -7.33 -13.33 -7.18
N ASN A 334 -6.93 -12.05 -7.15
CA ASN A 334 -7.79 -10.95 -7.58
C ASN A 334 -8.27 -11.09 -9.03
N PHE A 335 -7.41 -11.54 -9.95
CA PHE A 335 -7.84 -11.85 -11.33
C PHE A 335 -8.55 -13.19 -11.42
N TRP A 336 -8.16 -14.18 -10.62
CA TRP A 336 -8.80 -15.49 -10.57
C TRP A 336 -10.29 -15.38 -10.22
N LYS A 337 -10.64 -14.48 -9.29
CA LYS A 337 -12.02 -14.22 -8.84
C LYS A 337 -12.83 -13.34 -9.79
N LYS A 338 -12.21 -12.71 -10.80
CA LYS A 338 -12.92 -11.85 -11.77
C LYS A 338 -13.72 -12.61 -12.82
N VAL A 339 -13.44 -13.89 -12.99
CA VAL A 339 -14.10 -14.73 -14.00
C VAL A 339 -14.54 -16.04 -13.37
N GLU A 340 -15.67 -16.54 -13.84
CA GLU A 340 -16.23 -17.82 -13.42
C GLU A 340 -15.30 -19.00 -13.77
N GLU A 341 -15.54 -20.15 -13.18
CA GLU A 341 -14.72 -21.34 -13.42
C GLU A 341 -14.88 -21.89 -14.84
N SER A 342 -16.05 -21.69 -15.44
CA SER A 342 -16.37 -22.01 -16.83
C SER A 342 -15.75 -21.04 -17.85
N TRP A 343 -15.06 -20.00 -17.40
CA TRP A 343 -14.54 -18.98 -18.30
C TRP A 343 -13.49 -19.53 -19.26
N ILE A 344 -13.70 -19.21 -20.53
CA ILE A 344 -12.81 -19.53 -21.63
C ILE A 344 -12.47 -18.20 -22.32
N CYS A 345 -11.19 -17.99 -22.63
CA CYS A 345 -10.79 -16.78 -23.34
C CYS A 345 -11.45 -16.73 -24.73
N PRO A 346 -12.24 -15.68 -25.05
CA PRO A 346 -13.00 -15.63 -26.30
C PRO A 346 -12.10 -15.52 -27.54
N CYS A 347 -10.83 -15.13 -27.37
CA CYS A 347 -9.85 -15.10 -28.46
C CYS A 347 -9.20 -16.48 -28.68
N CYS A 348 -8.42 -16.97 -27.71
CA CYS A 348 -7.58 -18.16 -27.90
C CYS A 348 -8.24 -19.49 -27.48
N GLY A 349 -9.42 -19.48 -26.87
CA GLY A 349 -10.11 -20.69 -26.43
C GLY A 349 -9.45 -21.38 -25.22
N ARG A 350 -8.45 -20.77 -24.57
CA ARG A 350 -7.87 -21.33 -23.35
C ARG A 350 -8.85 -21.19 -22.18
N THR A 351 -8.98 -22.27 -21.42
CA THR A 351 -9.65 -22.26 -20.12
C THR A 351 -8.88 -21.41 -19.13
N LYS A 352 -9.53 -21.09 -18.00
CA LYS A 352 -8.90 -20.44 -16.85
C LYS A 352 -7.58 -21.08 -16.44
N LEU A 353 -7.57 -22.42 -16.28
CA LEU A 353 -6.38 -23.19 -15.94
C LEU A 353 -5.29 -23.13 -17.03
N HIS A 354 -5.67 -23.24 -18.31
CA HIS A 354 -4.71 -23.17 -19.42
C HIS A 354 -4.01 -21.81 -19.54
N CYS A 355 -4.61 -20.74 -18.99
CA CYS A 355 -4.02 -19.40 -18.93
C CYS A 355 -3.02 -19.22 -17.77
N VAL A 356 -2.96 -20.15 -16.81
CA VAL A 356 -2.00 -20.10 -15.69
C VAL A 356 -0.61 -20.41 -16.23
N ARG A 357 0.34 -19.49 -16.08
CA ARG A 357 1.71 -19.66 -16.59
C ARG A 357 2.75 -19.01 -15.68
N PRO A 358 4.03 -19.41 -15.74
CA PRO A 358 5.08 -18.67 -15.05
C PRO A 358 5.32 -17.29 -15.66
N SER A 359 6.00 -16.45 -14.88
CA SER A 359 6.49 -15.13 -15.26
C SER A 359 7.93 -14.96 -14.77
N ASN A 360 8.62 -13.92 -15.22
CA ASN A 360 9.98 -13.65 -14.74
C ASN A 360 10.06 -13.36 -13.23
N LYS A 361 8.95 -12.91 -12.63
CA LYS A 361 8.90 -12.52 -11.21
C LYS A 361 8.29 -13.58 -10.31
N ASN A 362 7.43 -14.43 -10.86
CA ASN A 362 6.57 -15.32 -10.07
C ASN A 362 6.44 -16.69 -10.74
N THR A 363 6.40 -17.73 -9.92
CA THR A 363 6.23 -19.12 -10.34
C THR A 363 4.97 -19.33 -11.17
N TRP A 364 3.85 -18.69 -10.80
CA TRP A 364 2.59 -18.74 -11.52
C TRP A 364 1.89 -17.39 -11.52
N VAL A 365 1.24 -17.06 -12.63
CA VAL A 365 0.37 -15.90 -12.79
C VAL A 365 -0.88 -16.30 -13.58
N PHE A 366 -2.01 -15.68 -13.23
CA PHE A 366 -3.24 -15.68 -14.01
C PHE A 366 -3.78 -14.26 -14.01
N GLU A 367 -3.92 -13.67 -15.20
CA GLU A 367 -4.49 -12.34 -15.34
C GLU A 367 -5.48 -12.29 -16.52
N VAL A 368 -6.56 -11.53 -16.31
CA VAL A 368 -7.56 -11.21 -17.33
C VAL A 368 -7.71 -9.69 -17.43
N LYS A 369 -7.75 -9.17 -18.65
CA LYS A 369 -7.76 -7.74 -18.93
C LYS A 369 -8.94 -7.40 -19.84
N GLY A 370 -9.69 -6.36 -19.49
CA GLY A 370 -10.71 -5.79 -20.37
C GLY A 370 -10.04 -5.04 -21.52
N LYS A 371 -10.50 -5.28 -22.74
CA LYS A 371 -10.02 -4.61 -23.97
C LYS A 371 -11.16 -4.09 -24.81
N TRP A 372 -10.96 -2.91 -25.39
CA TRP A 372 -11.74 -2.43 -26.52
C TRP A 372 -11.06 -2.97 -27.78
N LEU A 373 -11.85 -3.67 -28.61
CA LEU A 373 -11.43 -4.18 -29.91
C LEU A 373 -12.20 -3.44 -30.99
N PHE A 374 -11.67 -3.41 -32.21
CA PHE A 374 -12.34 -2.76 -33.32
C PHE A 374 -13.66 -3.47 -33.63
N SER A 375 -14.73 -2.68 -33.77
CA SER A 375 -16.02 -3.14 -34.28
C SER A 375 -16.61 -2.07 -35.20
N GLU A 376 -17.27 -2.50 -36.28
CA GLU A 376 -18.09 -1.62 -37.13
C GLU A 376 -19.43 -1.30 -36.47
N ASP A 377 -19.86 -2.11 -35.50
CA ASP A 377 -21.05 -1.84 -34.71
C ASP A 377 -20.72 -0.91 -33.53
N ALA A 378 -21.36 0.27 -33.52
CA ALA A 378 -21.18 1.29 -32.50
C ALA A 378 -21.57 0.84 -31.07
N LEU A 379 -22.44 -0.18 -30.94
CA LEU A 379 -22.79 -0.79 -29.65
C LEU A 379 -21.65 -1.67 -29.13
N ASP A 380 -21.05 -2.48 -30.00
CA ASP A 380 -19.94 -3.36 -29.65
C ASP A 380 -18.63 -2.60 -29.40
N ALA A 381 -18.42 -1.48 -30.09
CA ALA A 381 -17.25 -0.63 -29.91
C ALA A 381 -17.11 -0.05 -28.49
N ARG A 382 -18.21 0.00 -27.71
CA ARG A 382 -18.22 0.51 -26.32
C ARG A 382 -18.05 -0.59 -25.27
N ASN A 383 -18.10 -1.87 -25.67
CA ASN A 383 -18.04 -2.99 -24.74
C ASN A 383 -16.61 -3.46 -24.52
N THR A 384 -16.26 -3.68 -23.25
CA THR A 384 -14.96 -4.24 -22.87
C THR A 384 -15.03 -5.77 -22.93
N ILE A 385 -14.16 -6.38 -23.72
CA ILE A 385 -14.04 -7.85 -23.78
C ILE A 385 -12.93 -8.30 -22.84
N LEU A 386 -13.25 -9.24 -21.94
CA LEU A 386 -12.25 -9.84 -21.06
C LEU A 386 -11.42 -10.87 -21.80
N LEU A 387 -10.12 -10.58 -21.97
CA LEU A 387 -9.14 -11.45 -22.59
C LEU A 387 -8.16 -11.99 -21.55
N CYS A 388 -7.58 -13.17 -21.81
CA CYS A 388 -6.40 -13.60 -21.06
C CYS A 388 -5.25 -12.60 -21.29
N ASP A 389 -4.33 -12.51 -20.33
CA ASP A 389 -3.19 -11.60 -20.39
C ASP A 389 -2.43 -11.68 -21.72
N ASP A 390 -2.23 -12.89 -22.24
CA ASP A 390 -1.46 -13.09 -23.45
C ASP A 390 -2.18 -12.57 -24.71
N CYS A 391 -3.49 -12.80 -24.86
CA CYS A 391 -4.26 -12.23 -25.98
C CYS A 391 -4.31 -10.70 -25.87
N SER A 392 -4.49 -10.19 -24.65
CA SER A 392 -4.43 -8.76 -24.35
C SER A 392 -3.09 -8.14 -24.75
N ASN A 393 -1.99 -8.84 -24.47
CA ASN A 393 -0.64 -8.39 -24.84
C ASN A 393 -0.44 -8.39 -26.36
N VAL A 394 -0.85 -9.46 -27.07
CA VAL A 394 -0.75 -9.51 -28.53
C VAL A 394 -1.57 -8.39 -29.18
N ALA A 395 -2.82 -8.15 -28.74
CA ALA A 395 -3.64 -7.06 -29.26
C ALA A 395 -2.98 -5.69 -29.07
N ASN A 396 -2.46 -5.43 -27.86
CA ASN A 396 -1.73 -4.20 -27.57
C ASN A 396 -0.48 -4.04 -28.44
N HIS A 397 0.28 -5.12 -28.66
CA HIS A 397 1.50 -5.09 -29.46
C HIS A 397 1.20 -4.84 -30.94
N LEU A 398 0.18 -5.49 -31.51
CA LEU A 398 -0.26 -5.25 -32.89
C LEU A 398 -0.63 -3.78 -33.12
N GLY A 399 -1.46 -3.21 -32.24
CA GLY A 399 -1.88 -1.81 -32.37
C GLY A 399 -0.74 -0.82 -32.22
N ARG A 400 0.19 -1.09 -31.30
CA ARG A 400 1.39 -0.25 -31.11
C ARG A 400 2.33 -0.32 -32.30
N GLU A 401 2.43 -1.47 -32.94
CA GLU A 401 3.24 -1.63 -34.14
C GLU A 401 2.63 -0.88 -35.32
N ALA A 402 1.34 -1.07 -35.59
CA ALA A 402 0.63 -0.34 -36.64
C ALA A 402 0.68 1.18 -36.43
N GLY A 403 0.45 1.64 -35.19
CA GLY A 403 0.57 3.05 -34.84
C GLY A 403 1.98 3.59 -35.09
N ALA A 404 3.02 2.87 -34.66
CA ALA A 404 4.39 3.30 -34.89
C ALA A 404 4.77 3.35 -36.38
N GLU A 405 4.33 2.39 -37.19
CA GLU A 405 4.55 2.40 -38.65
C GLU A 405 3.79 3.56 -39.34
N ALA A 406 2.64 3.95 -38.79
CA ALA A 406 1.88 5.11 -39.25
C ALA A 406 2.41 6.46 -38.71
N GLY A 407 3.36 6.46 -37.77
CA GLY A 407 3.85 7.67 -37.09
C GLY A 407 2.90 8.20 -36.00
N GLU A 408 2.00 7.36 -35.50
CA GLU A 408 0.89 7.72 -34.63
C GLU A 408 0.93 7.05 -33.26
N ARG A 409 0.45 7.75 -32.23
CA ARG A 409 0.39 7.23 -30.86
C ARG A 409 -1.06 6.97 -30.43
N LEU A 410 -1.40 5.68 -30.33
CA LEU A 410 -2.72 5.25 -29.87
C LEU A 410 -2.83 5.23 -28.35
N GLU A 411 -3.88 5.85 -27.81
CA GLU A 411 -4.25 5.75 -26.38
C GLU A 411 -4.72 4.32 -26.04
N TYR A 412 -5.50 3.70 -26.93
CA TYR A 412 -6.03 2.34 -26.79
C TYR A 412 -5.58 1.44 -27.94
N PRO A 413 -4.32 0.95 -27.98
CA PRO A 413 -3.81 0.21 -29.13
C PRO A 413 -4.67 -1.00 -29.57
N SER A 414 -5.32 -1.69 -28.63
CA SER A 414 -6.16 -2.84 -28.96
C SER A 414 -7.41 -2.48 -29.77
N SER A 415 -7.88 -1.23 -29.75
CA SER A 415 -9.10 -0.80 -30.44
C SER A 415 -8.98 -0.83 -31.95
N LEU A 416 -7.76 -0.99 -32.48
CA LEU A 416 -7.51 -1.08 -33.92
C LEU A 416 -7.74 -2.50 -34.47
N ILE A 417 -7.82 -3.53 -33.61
CA ILE A 417 -7.80 -4.94 -34.03
C ILE A 417 -9.15 -5.59 -33.79
N ARG A 418 -9.66 -6.33 -34.78
CA ARG A 418 -10.88 -7.16 -34.64
C ARG A 418 -10.57 -8.47 -33.91
N MET A 419 -11.58 -9.04 -33.25
CA MET A 419 -11.45 -10.34 -32.57
C MET A 419 -10.94 -11.44 -33.50
N GLN A 420 -11.44 -11.51 -34.73
CA GLN A 420 -11.07 -12.54 -35.69
C GLN A 420 -9.61 -12.38 -36.15
N GLU A 421 -9.16 -11.15 -36.41
CA GLU A 421 -7.77 -10.84 -36.77
C GLU A 421 -6.79 -11.25 -35.66
N LEU A 422 -7.17 -10.99 -34.40
CA LEU A 422 -6.39 -11.41 -33.25
C LEU A 422 -6.35 -12.94 -33.11
N ARG A 423 -7.49 -13.62 -33.34
CA ARG A 423 -7.57 -15.09 -33.29
C ARG A 423 -6.69 -15.73 -34.37
N ASP A 424 -6.68 -15.17 -35.57
CA ASP A 424 -5.95 -15.74 -36.71
C ASP A 424 -4.43 -15.61 -36.56
N THR A 425 -3.96 -14.57 -35.87
CA THR A 425 -2.52 -14.30 -35.66
C THR A 425 -1.92 -15.05 -34.48
N VAL A 426 -2.72 -15.45 -33.48
CA VAL A 426 -2.24 -16.09 -32.25
C VAL A 426 -2.01 -17.59 -32.43
N ILE A 427 -0.83 -18.07 -32.02
CA ILE A 427 -0.52 -19.49 -31.89
C ILE A 427 -0.75 -19.90 -30.43
N VAL A 428 -1.77 -20.73 -30.21
CA VAL A 428 -2.25 -21.10 -28.88
C VAL A 428 -1.43 -22.27 -28.31
N LYS A 429 -0.98 -22.11 -27.06
CA LYS A 429 -0.39 -23.19 -26.26
C LYS A 429 -0.69 -22.93 -24.78
N SER A 430 -1.02 -23.99 -24.05
CA SER A 430 -1.32 -23.89 -22.61
C SER A 430 -0.05 -23.56 -21.80
N HIS A 431 -0.25 -22.85 -20.70
CA HIS A 431 0.77 -22.53 -19.69
C HIS A 431 2.00 -21.78 -20.21
N CYS A 432 1.88 -21.06 -21.33
CA CYS A 432 2.93 -20.18 -21.83
C CYS A 432 2.35 -18.94 -22.53
N PRO A 433 3.18 -17.89 -22.73
CA PRO A 433 2.79 -16.76 -23.55
C PRO A 433 2.45 -17.20 -24.98
N HIS A 434 1.55 -16.45 -25.63
CA HIS A 434 1.24 -16.67 -27.04
C HIS A 434 2.46 -16.38 -27.92
N ARG A 435 2.69 -17.26 -28.88
CA ARG A 435 3.46 -16.93 -30.09
C ARG A 435 2.50 -16.38 -31.13
N VAL A 436 3.03 -15.74 -32.16
CA VAL A 436 2.23 -15.27 -33.29
C VAL A 436 2.77 -15.80 -34.61
N ASP A 437 1.89 -15.91 -35.59
CA ASP A 437 2.23 -16.22 -36.97
C ASP A 437 2.65 -14.94 -37.69
N ASN A 438 3.98 -14.76 -37.84
CA ASN A 438 4.54 -13.56 -38.44
C ASN A 438 4.02 -13.30 -39.87
N ALA A 439 3.80 -14.34 -40.66
CA ALA A 439 3.31 -14.17 -42.04
C ALA A 439 1.87 -13.63 -42.07
N LYS A 440 1.04 -13.99 -41.09
CA LYS A 440 -0.30 -13.42 -40.94
C LYS A 440 -0.27 -12.00 -40.39
N VAL A 441 0.63 -11.71 -39.45
CA VAL A 441 0.82 -10.35 -38.93
C VAL A 441 1.28 -9.40 -40.03
N ASP A 442 2.24 -9.80 -40.86
CA ASP A 442 2.77 -8.97 -41.94
C ASP A 442 1.71 -8.69 -43.02
N LYS A 443 0.76 -9.61 -43.25
CA LYS A 443 -0.41 -9.40 -44.12
C LYS A 443 -1.47 -8.48 -43.48
N LEU A 444 -1.60 -8.52 -42.16
CA LEU A 444 -2.57 -7.72 -41.42
C LEU A 444 -2.11 -6.26 -41.25
N MET A 445 -0.80 -6.01 -41.18
CA MET A 445 -0.26 -4.68 -40.84
C MET A 445 -0.73 -3.55 -41.77
N PRO A 446 -0.71 -3.69 -43.11
CA PRO A 446 -1.22 -2.65 -44.00
C PRO A 446 -2.71 -2.32 -43.75
N ILE A 447 -3.52 -3.33 -43.44
CA ILE A 447 -4.96 -3.17 -43.15
C ILE A 447 -5.16 -2.34 -41.87
N LEU A 448 -4.35 -2.58 -40.84
CA LEU A 448 -4.43 -1.83 -39.59
C LEU A 448 -3.99 -0.37 -39.79
N ILE A 449 -2.95 -0.13 -40.59
CA ILE A 449 -2.45 1.22 -40.91
C ILE A 449 -3.51 2.01 -41.69
N ASP A 450 -4.14 1.40 -42.70
CA ASP A 450 -5.19 2.07 -43.48
C ASP A 450 -6.42 2.36 -42.62
N ARG A 451 -6.82 1.43 -41.76
CA ARG A 451 -7.91 1.63 -40.79
C ARG A 451 -7.64 2.81 -39.85
N LEU A 452 -6.40 2.94 -39.38
CA LEU A 452 -6.00 4.05 -38.52
C LEU A 452 -6.17 5.39 -39.22
N LYS A 453 -5.72 5.50 -40.48
CA LYS A 453 -5.88 6.72 -41.29
C LYS A 453 -7.36 7.06 -41.50
N SER A 454 -8.19 6.07 -41.85
CA SER A 454 -9.63 6.30 -42.04
C SER A 454 -10.38 6.73 -40.78
N MET A 455 -9.89 6.36 -39.59
CA MET A 455 -10.45 6.84 -38.32
C MET A 455 -10.10 8.30 -38.04
N GLN A 456 -8.98 8.80 -38.57
CA GLN A 456 -8.55 10.20 -38.40
C GLN A 456 -9.29 11.14 -39.36
N ASP A 457 -9.63 10.67 -40.57
CA ASP A 457 -10.39 11.46 -41.55
C ASP A 457 -11.88 11.64 -41.16
N ALA A 458 -12.34 10.92 -40.14
CA ALA A 458 -13.73 10.90 -39.67
C ALA A 458 -13.97 11.73 -38.38
N ASP A 459 -12.90 12.20 -37.74
CA ASP A 459 -12.90 13.16 -36.61
C ASP A 459 -12.62 14.58 -37.13
#